data_AF-A0A3N7GFD9-F1
#
_entry.id   AF-A0A3N7GFD9-F1
#
_cell.length_a   1.000
_cell.length_b   1.000
_cell.length_c   1.000
_cell.angle_alpha   90.00
_cell.angle_beta   90.00
_cell.angle_gamma   90.00
#
_symmetry.space_group_name_H-M   'P 1'
#
loop_
_entity.id
_entity.type
_entity.pdbx_description
1 polymer ?
#
loop_
_entity_poly.entity_id
_entity_poly.type
_entity_poly.pdbx_seq_one_letter_code
_entity_poly.pdbx_strand_id
1 'polypeptide(L)' 'RKKQVELLAIGIGHDVTRYYQRAVTITDAEQLAGAITEQLAALFEADPRKRARAMNQRRAG' A
#
# COMPACT_ATOMS: atom_id res chain seq x y z
N ARG A 1 -3.98 12.87 18.67
CA ARG A 1 -4.94 11.73 18.64
C ARG A 1 -4.34 10.65 17.75
N LYS A 2 -4.13 9.41 18.25
CA LYS A 2 -3.75 8.28 17.38
C LYS A 2 -4.91 8.02 16.40
N LYS A 3 -4.63 7.90 15.11
CA LYS A 3 -5.64 7.43 14.15
C LYS A 3 -5.90 5.97 14.46
N GLN A 4 -7.15 5.61 14.74
CA GLN A 4 -7.57 4.22 14.96
C GLN A 4 -7.69 3.44 13.64
N VAL A 5 -7.48 4.10 12.50
CA VAL A 5 -7.70 3.57 11.17
C VAL A 5 -6.45 3.79 10.32
N GLU A 6 -6.00 2.74 9.65
CA GLU A 6 -4.97 2.80 8.62
C GLU A 6 -5.62 2.88 7.23
N LEU A 7 -5.41 4.01 6.55
CA LEU A 7 -5.86 4.26 5.17
C LEU A 7 -4.74 4.01 4.15
N LEU A 8 -5.07 3.35 3.03
CA LEU A 8 -4.19 3.13 1.88
C LEU A 8 -5.02 3.32 0.60
N ALA A 9 -4.50 4.07 -0.37
CA ALA A 9 -5.10 4.19 -1.70
C ALA A 9 -4.50 3.16 -2.67
N ILE A 10 -5.34 2.53 -3.51
CA ILE A 10 -4.88 1.66 -4.60
C ILE A 10 -5.34 2.26 -5.92
N GLY A 11 -4.40 2.73 -6.73
CA GLY A 11 -4.65 3.20 -8.10
C GLY A 11 -4.46 2.07 -9.09
N ILE A 12 -5.46 1.80 -9.94
CA ILE A 12 -5.36 0.80 -11.02
C ILE A 12 -5.20 1.54 -12.34
N GLY A 13 -4.07 1.34 -13.03
CA GLY A 13 -3.76 2.00 -14.30
C GLY A 13 -3.52 3.51 -14.22
N HIS A 14 -3.43 4.08 -13.02
CA HIS A 14 -3.16 5.51 -12.81
C HIS A 14 -2.48 5.79 -11.48
N ASP A 15 -1.65 6.83 -11.46
CA ASP A 15 -0.93 7.26 -10.26
C ASP A 15 -1.81 8.12 -9.34
N VAL A 16 -2.00 7.67 -8.11
CA VAL A 16 -2.75 8.37 -7.05
C VAL A 16 -1.85 8.93 -5.94
N THR A 17 -0.54 8.76 -6.04
CA THR A 17 0.44 9.22 -5.03
C THR A 17 0.46 10.74 -4.87
N ARG A 18 0.01 11.48 -5.90
CA ARG A 18 -0.18 12.94 -5.86
C ARG A 18 -1.20 13.40 -4.82
N TYR A 19 -2.21 12.58 -4.53
CA TYR A 19 -3.33 12.95 -3.65
C TYR A 19 -3.33 12.20 -2.32
N TYR A 20 -2.68 11.03 -2.28
CA TYR A 20 -2.65 10.18 -1.09
C TYR A 20 -1.22 9.87 -0.67
N GLN A 21 -0.89 10.21 0.58
CA GLN A 21 0.44 9.99 1.15
C GLN A 21 0.85 8.50 1.14
N ARG A 22 -0.13 7.59 1.34
CA ARG A 22 0.06 6.14 1.27
C ARG A 22 -0.77 5.62 0.11
N ALA A 23 -0.07 5.18 -0.92
CA ALA A 23 -0.66 4.74 -2.16
C ALA A 23 0.17 3.60 -2.75
N VAL A 24 -0.53 2.67 -3.39
CA VAL A 24 0.03 1.62 -4.24
C VAL A 24 -0.60 1.78 -5.62
N THR A 25 0.22 1.72 -6.66
CA THR A 25 -0.25 1.68 -8.04
C THR A 25 -0.08 0.27 -8.57
N ILE A 26 -1.12 -0.26 -9.21
CA ILE A 26 -1.07 -1.53 -9.95
C ILE A 26 -1.48 -1.27 -11.40
N THR A 27 -0.98 -2.08 -12.32
CA THR A 27 -1.24 -1.88 -13.75
C THR A 27 -2.63 -2.36 -14.15
N ASP A 28 -3.05 -3.49 -13.59
CA ASP A 28 -4.29 -4.20 -13.94
C ASP A 28 -5.04 -4.69 -12.69
N ALA A 29 -6.29 -5.11 -12.89
CA ALA A 29 -7.14 -5.56 -11.79
C ALA A 29 -6.78 -6.96 -11.27
N GLU A 30 -6.09 -7.79 -12.05
CA GLU A 30 -5.70 -9.13 -11.63
C GLU A 30 -4.66 -9.08 -10.51
N GLN A 31 -3.83 -8.03 -10.49
CA GLN A 31 -2.87 -7.76 -9.42
C GLN A 31 -3.50 -7.31 -8.09
N LEU A 32 -4.79 -6.96 -8.07
CA LEU A 32 -5.45 -6.36 -6.90
C LEU A 32 -5.45 -7.31 -5.70
N ALA A 33 -5.75 -8.60 -5.92
CA ALA A 33 -5.79 -9.58 -4.84
C ALA A 33 -4.42 -9.73 -4.15
N GLY A 34 -3.35 -9.78 -4.94
CA GLY A 34 -1.98 -9.82 -4.42
C GLY A 34 -1.61 -8.54 -3.68
N ALA A 35 -1.94 -7.38 -4.25
CA ALA A 35 -1.71 -6.08 -3.61
C ALA A 35 -2.42 -5.96 -2.26
N ILE A 36 -3.70 -6.35 -2.17
CA ILE A 36 -4.45 -6.32 -0.90
C ILE A 36 -3.80 -7.26 0.12
N THR A 37 -3.46 -8.48 -0.28
CA THR A 37 -2.88 -9.49 0.62
C THR A 37 -1.54 -9.05 1.19
N GLU A 38 -0.64 -8.51 0.35
CA GLU A 38 0.66 -7.99 0.78
C GLU A 38 0.51 -6.80 1.74
N GLN A 39 -0.40 -5.87 1.45
CA GLN A 39 -0.59 -4.68 2.28
C GLN A 39 -1.25 -5.02 3.62
N LEU A 40 -2.18 -5.98 3.64
CA LEU A 40 -2.73 -6.52 4.87
C LEU A 40 -1.66 -7.22 5.69
N ALA A 41 -0.84 -8.09 5.08
CA ALA A 41 0.26 -8.76 5.76
C ALA A 41 1.25 -7.76 6.39
N ALA A 42 1.54 -6.66 5.70
CA ALA A 42 2.42 -5.61 6.22
C ALA A 42 1.88 -4.94 7.51
N LEU A 43 0.56 -4.88 7.73
CA LEU A 43 0.00 -4.33 8.97
C LEU A 43 0.36 -5.17 10.20
N PHE A 44 0.57 -6.47 10.02
CA PHE A 44 0.90 -7.42 11.07
C PHE A 44 2.41 -7.65 11.24
N GLU A 45 3.25 -6.99 10.43
CA GLU A 45 4.70 -7.05 10.59
C GLU A 45 5.14 -6.37 11.90
N ALA A 46 5.82 -7.13 12.75
CA ALA A 46 6.22 -6.69 14.09
C ALA A 46 7.38 -5.70 14.05
N ASP A 47 8.28 -5.82 13.08
CA ASP A 47 9.39 -4.88 12.90
C ASP A 47 8.91 -3.61 12.15
N PRO A 48 8.91 -2.42 12.80
CA PRO A 48 8.44 -1.19 12.17
C PRO A 48 9.22 -0.82 10.90
N ARG A 49 10.50 -1.19 10.80
CA ARG A 49 11.35 -0.90 9.63
C ARG A 49 10.97 -1.79 8.46
N LYS A 50 10.68 -3.06 8.70
CA LYS A 50 10.21 -3.99 7.66
C LYS A 50 8.84 -3.59 7.16
N ARG A 51 7.93 -3.24 8.07
CA ARG A 51 6.59 -2.72 7.72
C ARG A 51 6.66 -1.49 6.82
N ALA A 52 7.48 -0.50 7.18
CA ALA A 52 7.63 0.72 6.39
C ALA A 52 8.19 0.45 4.97
N ARG A 53 9.09 -0.54 4.83
CA ARG A 53 9.59 -0.97 3.52
C ARG A 53 8.51 -1.67 2.71
N ALA A 54 7.79 -2.62 3.29
CA ALA A 54 6.70 -3.35 2.60
C ALA A 54 5.58 -2.41 2.12
N MET A 55 5.22 -1.40 2.91
CA MET A 55 4.22 -0.39 2.52
C MET A 55 4.71 0.57 1.43
N ASN A 56 6.03 0.75 1.25
CA ASN A 56 6.61 1.65 0.25
C ASN A 56 7.05 0.94 -1.04
N GLN A 57 6.98 -0.39 -1.10
CA GLN A 57 7.64 -1.21 -2.13
C GLN A 57 7.00 -1.19 -3.53
N ARG A 58 5.92 -0.42 -3.77
CA ARG A 58 5.25 -0.37 -5.10
C ARG A 58 5.10 1.04 -5.68
N ARG A 59 5.99 1.97 -5.30
CA ARG A 59 6.06 3.32 -5.91
C ARG A 59 6.78 3.35 -7.26
N ALA A 60 7.45 2.27 -7.65
CA ALA A 60 8.19 2.17 -8.90
C ALA A 60 7.52 1.16 -9.82
N GLY A 61 6.65 1.67 -10.69
CA GLY A 61 6.14 1.04 -11.91
C GLY A 61 6.05 2.13 -12.95
#